data_AF-X0JFY3-F1
#
_entry.id   AF-X0JFY3-F1
#
_cell.length_a   1.000
_cell.length_b   1.000
_cell.length_c   1.000
_cell.angle_alpha   90.00
_cell.angle_beta   90.00
_cell.angle_gamma   90.00
#
_symmetry.space_group_name_H-M   'P 1'
#
loop_
_entity.id
_entity.type
_entity.pdbx_description
1 polymer ?
#
loop_
_entity_poly.entity_id
_entity_poly.type
_entity_poly.pdbx_seq_one_letter_code
_entity_poly.pdbx_strand_id
1 'polypeptide(L)'
;MALGSVWARLRGNGQPSLARSTALRLFGFATWIPVIAMFNLHVAELTFVDGASMYPLINDDKDSTLRRDVILNWKWSPQENLERGMVVTLRSPLHPETIAVKRVVALENDVIKTKAPHPLPTVRVPQGHVWVEGDGPPGSSLDSNTYGPVSRQLITGRVTHIVFPFRKFGALPWRDHQRPLME
;
A
#
# COMPACT_ATOMS: atom_id res chain seq x y z
N MET A 1 -36.21 48.19 -49.35
CA MET A 1 -36.32 47.89 -47.90
C MET A 1 -35.45 46.67 -47.61
N ALA A 2 -34.34 46.86 -46.90
CA ALA A 2 -33.30 45.84 -46.72
C ALA A 2 -33.61 44.96 -45.50
N LEU A 3 -33.95 43.69 -45.73
CA LEU A 3 -33.98 42.63 -44.73
C LEU A 3 -32.55 42.12 -44.49
N GLY A 4 -31.72 42.99 -43.91
CA GLY A 4 -30.36 42.65 -43.52
C GLY A 4 -30.20 42.66 -42.01
N SER A 5 -29.70 41.55 -41.47
CA SER A 5 -28.77 41.53 -40.32
C SER A 5 -29.28 41.33 -38.88
N VAL A 6 -30.48 40.81 -38.63
CA VAL A 6 -30.78 40.28 -37.26
C VAL A 6 -29.85 39.09 -36.92
N TRP A 7 -29.52 38.28 -37.93
CA TRP A 7 -28.56 37.17 -37.80
C TRP A 7 -27.09 37.59 -37.70
N ALA A 8 -26.74 38.83 -38.03
CA ALA A 8 -25.36 39.31 -37.93
C ALA A 8 -25.00 39.76 -36.50
N ARG A 9 -25.99 40.18 -35.69
CA ARG A 9 -25.78 40.58 -34.29
C ARG A 9 -25.65 39.43 -33.30
N LEU A 10 -26.11 38.23 -33.66
CA LEU A 10 -25.95 37.01 -32.86
C LEU A 10 -24.60 36.31 -33.09
N ARG A 11 -23.81 36.77 -34.08
CA ARG A 11 -22.43 36.33 -34.33
C ARG A 11 -21.41 37.30 -33.71
N GLY A 12 -21.78 37.90 -32.58
CA GLY A 12 -20.85 38.65 -31.73
C GLY A 12 -19.79 37.71 -31.18
N ASN A 13 -18.66 37.66 -31.88
CA ASN A 13 -17.42 36.99 -31.52
C ASN A 13 -16.80 37.66 -30.27
N GLY A 14 -17.48 37.54 -29.12
CA GLY A 14 -16.94 37.96 -27.84
C GLY A 14 -15.93 36.92 -27.40
N GLN A 15 -14.64 37.27 -27.41
CA GLN A 15 -13.61 36.43 -26.81
C GLN A 15 -14.10 35.98 -25.42
N PRO A 16 -14.07 34.67 -25.09
CA PRO A 16 -14.53 34.22 -23.79
C PRO A 16 -13.74 35.00 -22.75
N SER A 17 -14.44 35.67 -21.83
CA SER A 17 -13.78 36.42 -20.76
C SER A 17 -12.76 35.48 -20.10
N LEU A 18 -11.56 35.98 -19.83
CA LEU A 18 -10.49 35.18 -19.23
C LEU A 18 -11.02 34.38 -18.03
N ALA A 19 -11.89 34.98 -17.22
CA ALA A 19 -12.63 34.34 -16.13
C ALA A 19 -13.45 33.10 -16.57
N ARG A 20 -14.24 33.17 -17.65
CA ARG A 20 -15.02 32.03 -18.16
C ARG A 20 -14.12 30.89 -18.66
N SER A 21 -13.02 31.24 -19.33
CA SER A 21 -12.05 30.24 -19.82
C SER A 21 -11.30 29.54 -18.68
N THR A 22 -10.92 30.29 -17.64
CA THR A 22 -10.29 29.75 -16.43
C THR A 22 -11.28 28.90 -15.63
N ALA A 23 -12.53 29.33 -15.48
CA ALA A 23 -13.57 28.58 -14.78
C ALA A 23 -13.86 27.23 -15.45
N LEU A 24 -13.95 27.19 -16.79
CA LEU A 24 -14.14 25.93 -17.53
C LEU A 24 -12.94 24.97 -17.38
N ARG A 25 -11.71 25.50 -17.34
CA ARG A 25 -10.51 24.69 -17.08
C ARG A 25 -10.50 24.12 -15.66
N LEU A 26 -10.83 24.94 -14.66
CA LEU A 26 -10.93 24.52 -13.26
C LEU A 26 -12.02 23.46 -13.07
N PHE A 27 -13.19 23.64 -13.70
CA PHE A 27 -14.24 22.64 -13.70
C PHE A 27 -13.77 21.33 -14.36
N GLY A 28 -13.04 21.42 -15.47
CA GLY A 28 -12.35 20.29 -16.09
C GLY A 28 -11.46 19.52 -15.11
N PHE A 29 -10.56 20.20 -14.40
CA PHE A 29 -9.71 19.57 -13.37
C PHE A 29 -10.52 18.98 -12.22
N ALA A 30 -11.59 19.64 -11.78
CA ALA A 30 -12.44 19.15 -10.70
C ALA A 30 -13.11 17.81 -11.05
N THR A 31 -13.46 17.58 -12.32
CA THR A 31 -14.03 16.28 -12.77
C THR A 31 -13.04 15.11 -12.66
N TRP A 32 -11.74 15.37 -12.58
CA TRP A 32 -10.72 14.33 -12.36
C TRP A 32 -10.56 13.96 -10.88
N ILE A 33 -11.05 14.76 -9.94
CA ILE A 33 -10.90 14.50 -8.49
C ILE A 33 -11.52 13.13 -8.10
N PRO A 34 -12.77 12.79 -8.49
CA PRO A 34 -13.34 11.48 -8.17
C PRO A 34 -12.58 10.32 -8.79
N VAL A 35 -12.01 10.51 -9.99
CA VAL A 35 -11.21 9.49 -10.68
C VAL A 35 -9.92 9.21 -9.90
N ILE A 36 -9.22 10.28 -9.50
CA ILE A 36 -8.00 10.17 -8.69
C ILE A 36 -8.32 9.58 -7.31
N ALA A 37 -9.43 9.99 -6.68
CA ALA A 37 -9.87 9.43 -5.42
C ALA A 37 -10.18 7.93 -5.53
N MET A 38 -10.94 7.53 -6.56
CA MET A 38 -11.25 6.12 -6.82
C MET A 38 -9.98 5.29 -7.01
N PHE A 39 -9.03 5.81 -7.80
CA PHE A 39 -7.74 5.17 -8.03
C PHE A 39 -6.94 5.00 -6.72
N ASN A 40 -6.83 6.06 -5.92
CA ASN A 40 -6.10 6.00 -4.65
C ASN A 40 -6.75 5.06 -3.61
N LEU A 41 -8.08 4.97 -3.64
CA LEU A 41 -8.82 4.11 -2.73
C LEU A 41 -8.75 2.63 -3.11
N HIS A 42 -8.71 2.29 -4.40
CA HIS A 42 -8.87 0.90 -4.87
C HIS A 42 -7.64 0.29 -5.54
N VAL A 43 -6.75 1.10 -6.11
CA VAL A 43 -5.64 0.61 -6.95
C VAL A 43 -4.31 0.73 -6.23
N ALA A 44 -3.92 1.95 -5.85
CA ALA A 44 -2.62 2.19 -5.23
C ALA A 44 -2.67 3.38 -4.27
N GLU A 45 -2.00 3.27 -3.12
CA GLU A 45 -1.92 4.32 -2.11
C GLU A 45 -0.46 4.55 -1.70
N LEU A 46 -0.10 5.80 -1.42
CA LEU A 46 1.16 6.11 -0.75
C LEU A 46 0.95 6.06 0.75
N THR A 47 1.63 5.14 1.43
CA THR A 47 1.50 4.94 2.87
C THR A 47 2.77 5.39 3.58
N PHE A 48 2.62 6.16 4.66
CA PHE A 48 3.72 6.53 5.54
C PHE A 48 3.94 5.44 6.59
N VAL A 49 5.19 5.05 6.81
CA VAL A 49 5.55 4.00 7.76
C VAL A 49 6.26 4.58 8.98
N ASP A 50 5.67 4.40 10.15
CA ASP A 50 6.17 4.93 11.43
C ASP A 50 6.75 3.86 12.38
N GLY A 51 6.81 2.60 11.95
CA GLY A 51 7.21 1.44 12.77
C GLY A 51 8.63 0.96 12.53
N ALA A 52 9.22 0.25 13.51
CA ALA A 52 10.52 -0.43 13.38
C ALA A 52 10.39 -1.90 12.95
N SER A 53 9.17 -2.39 12.71
CA SER A 53 8.91 -3.81 12.48
C SER A 53 9.50 -4.33 11.18
N MET A 54 9.80 -3.47 10.21
CA MET A 54 10.37 -3.82 8.92
C MET A 54 11.83 -3.36 8.77
N TYR A 55 12.49 -3.02 9.90
CA TYR A 55 13.92 -2.70 9.92
C TYR A 55 14.74 -3.96 9.57
N PRO A 56 15.83 -3.88 8.76
CA PRO A 56 16.48 -2.68 8.24
C PRO A 56 15.95 -2.19 6.86
N LEU A 57 15.05 -2.95 6.22
CA LEU A 57 14.60 -2.65 4.86
C LEU A 57 13.85 -1.32 4.80
N ILE A 58 12.87 -1.16 5.69
CA ILE A 58 12.02 0.01 5.80
C ILE A 58 12.30 0.67 7.15
N ASN A 59 12.43 2.00 7.14
CA ASN A 59 12.66 2.85 8.31
C ASN A 59 14.01 2.60 9.00
N ASP A 60 15.09 2.57 8.21
CA ASP A 60 16.47 2.43 8.72
C ASP A 60 16.97 3.67 9.46
N ASP A 61 16.54 4.86 9.03
CA ASP A 61 16.94 6.15 9.59
C ASP A 61 16.16 6.54 10.85
N LYS A 62 15.32 5.65 11.41
CA LYS A 62 14.43 6.00 12.52
C LYS A 62 15.14 6.66 13.70
N ASP A 63 16.36 6.21 14.00
CA ASP A 63 17.15 6.69 15.14
C ASP A 63 17.95 7.97 14.82
N SER A 64 18.15 8.27 13.53
CA SER A 64 18.98 9.39 13.08
C SER A 64 18.17 10.57 12.55
N THR A 65 16.95 10.33 12.03
CA THR A 65 16.12 11.36 11.40
C THR A 65 14.65 11.17 11.75
N LEU A 66 13.90 12.28 11.88
CA LEU A 66 12.42 12.27 12.00
C LEU A 66 11.68 11.98 10.68
N ARG A 67 12.40 11.53 9.64
CA ARG A 67 11.81 11.26 8.32
C ARG A 67 11.11 9.92 8.34
N ARG A 68 9.98 9.85 7.64
CA ARG A 68 9.16 8.65 7.51
C ARG A 68 9.34 8.09 6.11
N ASP A 69 9.51 6.78 6.02
CA ASP A 69 9.55 6.12 4.73
C ASP A 69 8.14 6.15 4.11
N VAL A 70 8.09 6.42 2.81
CA VAL A 70 6.86 6.39 2.02
C VAL A 70 6.94 5.20 1.10
N ILE A 71 5.96 4.31 1.21
CA ILE A 71 5.87 3.11 0.41
C ILE A 71 4.68 3.18 -0.54
N LEU A 72 4.81 2.53 -1.69
CA LEU A 72 3.72 2.34 -2.63
C LEU A 72 2.99 1.04 -2.29
N ASN A 73 1.77 1.20 -1.78
CA ASN A 73 0.88 0.11 -1.45
C ASN A 73 -0.07 -0.18 -2.61
N TRP A 74 0.04 -1.37 -3.20
CA TRP A 74 -0.82 -1.84 -4.28
C TRP A 74 -2.03 -2.58 -3.71
N LYS A 75 -3.22 -1.97 -3.84
CA LYS A 75 -4.49 -2.44 -3.26
C LYS A 75 -5.35 -3.25 -4.23
N TRP A 76 -5.00 -3.30 -5.51
CA TRP A 76 -5.76 -4.10 -6.47
C TRP A 76 -5.44 -5.59 -6.33
N SER A 77 -6.48 -6.38 -6.04
CA SER A 77 -6.40 -7.84 -5.80
C SER A 77 -5.18 -8.27 -4.98
N PRO A 78 -5.01 -7.77 -3.74
CA PRO A 78 -3.79 -8.00 -2.99
C PRO A 78 -3.69 -9.42 -2.42
N GLN A 79 -4.79 -10.17 -2.42
CA GLN A 79 -4.84 -11.56 -1.98
C GLN A 79 -4.37 -12.55 -3.06
N GLU A 80 -4.29 -12.13 -4.32
CA GLU A 80 -3.91 -12.98 -5.44
C GLU A 80 -2.39 -13.00 -5.64
N ASN A 81 -1.87 -14.15 -6.07
CA ASN A 81 -0.45 -14.37 -6.37
C ASN A 81 0.46 -13.92 -5.21
N LEU A 82 0.09 -14.27 -3.99
CA LEU A 82 0.95 -14.08 -2.83
C LEU A 82 2.08 -15.10 -2.89
N GLU A 83 3.31 -14.60 -2.84
CA GLU A 83 4.50 -15.42 -2.78
C GLU A 83 5.25 -15.19 -1.48
N ARG A 84 6.03 -16.20 -1.10
CA ARG A 84 6.92 -16.12 0.06
C ARG A 84 7.97 -15.03 -0.16
N GLY A 85 8.20 -14.25 0.88
CA GLY A 85 9.09 -13.10 0.88
C GLY A 85 8.37 -11.77 0.60
N MET A 86 7.19 -11.77 -0.02
CA MET A 86 6.47 -10.52 -0.33
C MET A 86 6.14 -9.72 0.93
N VAL A 87 6.17 -8.39 0.82
CA VAL A 87 5.76 -7.49 1.91
C VAL A 87 4.34 -7.02 1.66
N VAL A 88 3.51 -7.15 2.69
CA VAL A 88 2.07 -6.88 2.61
C VAL A 88 1.66 -5.90 3.71
N THR A 89 0.62 -5.12 3.41
CA THR A 89 -0.11 -4.38 4.43
C THR A 89 -1.33 -5.21 4.83
N LEU A 90 -1.53 -5.37 6.13
CA LEU A 90 -2.69 -6.07 6.67
C LEU A 90 -3.32 -5.31 7.82
N ARG A 91 -4.61 -5.53 8.04
CA ARG A 91 -5.28 -5.07 9.26
C ARG A 91 -4.88 -5.98 10.42
N SER A 92 -4.38 -5.42 11.52
CA SER A 92 -3.91 -6.20 12.66
C SER A 92 -5.09 -6.96 13.30
N PRO A 93 -4.98 -8.29 13.53
CA PRO A 93 -6.02 -9.06 14.21
C PRO A 93 -6.27 -8.60 15.66
N LEU A 94 -5.22 -8.12 16.34
CA LEU A 94 -5.29 -7.63 17.71
C LEU A 94 -5.85 -6.20 17.79
N HIS A 95 -5.59 -5.40 16.77
CA HIS A 95 -5.91 -3.97 16.73
C HIS A 95 -6.50 -3.60 15.35
N PRO A 96 -7.80 -3.86 15.11
CA PRO A 96 -8.43 -3.70 13.79
C PRO A 96 -8.42 -2.27 13.23
N GLU A 97 -8.14 -1.28 14.07
CA GLU A 97 -7.95 0.13 13.74
C GLU A 97 -6.58 0.41 13.10
N THR A 98 -5.63 -0.51 13.25
CA THR A 98 -4.25 -0.36 12.77
C THR A 98 -3.97 -1.20 11.52
N ILE A 99 -3.24 -0.59 10.57
CA ILE A 99 -2.66 -1.29 9.42
C ILE A 99 -1.19 -1.55 9.73
N ALA A 100 -0.80 -2.81 9.71
CA ALA A 100 0.55 -3.26 9.91
C ALA A 100 1.22 -3.61 8.57
N VAL A 101 2.50 -3.27 8.44
CA VAL A 101 3.34 -3.73 7.33
C VAL A 101 4.17 -4.91 7.82
N LYS A 102 4.03 -6.07 7.16
CA LYS A 102 4.71 -7.31 7.52
C LYS A 102 5.16 -8.07 6.27
N ARG A 103 6.09 -8.99 6.45
CA ARG A 103 6.56 -9.89 5.40
C ARG A 103 5.84 -11.24 5.47
N VAL A 104 5.40 -11.75 4.33
CA VAL A 104 4.87 -13.11 4.19
C VAL A 104 6.04 -14.09 4.24
N VAL A 105 6.10 -14.91 5.29
CA VAL A 105 7.14 -15.93 5.46
C VAL A 105 6.66 -17.27 4.92
N ALA A 106 5.39 -17.60 5.12
CA ALA A 106 4.80 -18.84 4.66
C ALA A 106 3.34 -18.67 4.22
N LEU A 107 2.93 -19.53 3.31
CA LEU A 107 1.60 -19.57 2.71
C LEU A 107 0.81 -20.75 3.26
N GLU A 108 -0.41 -20.93 2.77
CA GLU A 108 -1.24 -22.07 3.13
C GLU A 108 -0.52 -23.41 2.94
N ASN A 109 -0.76 -24.33 3.88
CA ASN A 109 -0.17 -25.67 3.95
C ASN A 109 1.33 -25.74 4.25
N ASP A 110 2.07 -24.63 4.23
CA ASP A 110 3.48 -24.60 4.62
C ASP A 110 3.66 -24.90 6.12
N VAL A 111 4.81 -25.47 6.49
CA VAL A 111 5.20 -25.75 7.88
C VAL A 111 6.41 -24.88 8.25
N ILE A 112 6.27 -24.10 9.31
CA ILE A 112 7.31 -23.14 9.72
C ILE A 112 7.76 -23.32 11.17
N LYS A 113 9.03 -22.97 11.43
CA LYS A 113 9.57 -22.83 12.78
C LYS A 113 9.19 -21.46 13.33
N THR A 114 8.39 -21.47 14.38
CA THR A 114 7.98 -20.25 15.05
C THR A 114 9.14 -19.68 15.87
N LYS A 115 9.03 -18.41 16.22
CA LYS A 115 9.90 -17.69 17.14
C LYS A 115 9.13 -17.45 18.44
N ALA A 116 9.85 -17.21 19.53
CA ALA A 116 9.25 -16.67 20.74
C ALA A 116 8.51 -15.36 20.40
N PRO A 117 7.29 -15.12 20.93
CA PRO A 117 6.67 -15.79 22.08
C PRO A 117 5.71 -16.95 21.74
N HIS A 118 5.72 -17.50 20.52
CA HIS A 118 4.75 -18.53 20.15
C HIS A 118 4.91 -19.80 21.00
N PRO A 119 3.80 -20.40 21.51
CA PRO A 119 3.89 -21.54 22.44
C PRO A 119 4.34 -22.85 21.76
N LEU A 120 4.01 -23.03 20.48
CA LEU A 120 4.38 -24.22 19.71
C LEU A 120 5.67 -23.95 18.94
N PRO A 121 6.63 -24.89 18.88
CA PRO A 121 7.88 -24.70 18.13
C PRO A 121 7.68 -24.71 16.60
N THR A 122 6.59 -25.34 16.16
CA THR A 122 6.26 -25.51 14.74
C THR A 122 4.77 -25.30 14.52
N VAL A 123 4.42 -24.68 13.40
CA VAL A 123 3.03 -24.47 13.01
C VAL A 123 2.88 -24.77 11.54
N ARG A 124 1.84 -25.54 11.20
CA ARG A 124 1.34 -25.68 9.84
C ARG A 124 0.33 -24.59 9.57
N VAL A 125 0.55 -23.81 8.52
CA VAL A 125 -0.35 -22.71 8.14
C VAL A 125 -1.65 -23.28 7.57
N PRO A 126 -2.82 -22.92 8.14
CA PRO A 126 -4.11 -23.38 7.63
C PRO A 126 -4.40 -22.88 6.21
N GLN A 127 -5.33 -23.54 5.52
CA GLN A 127 -5.80 -23.08 4.22
C GLN A 127 -6.41 -21.68 4.31
N GLY A 128 -6.17 -20.84 3.30
CA GLY A 128 -6.64 -19.45 3.27
C GLY A 128 -5.98 -18.53 4.29
N HIS A 129 -4.94 -18.98 4.98
CA HIS A 129 -4.15 -18.20 5.92
C HIS A 129 -2.72 -18.01 5.42
N VAL A 130 -2.04 -17.01 5.97
CA VAL A 130 -0.63 -16.72 5.74
C VAL A 130 0.08 -16.54 7.09
N TRP A 131 1.36 -16.85 7.13
CA TRP A 131 2.22 -16.51 8.25
C TRP A 131 3.02 -15.26 7.92
N VAL A 132 2.87 -14.22 8.74
CA VAL A 132 3.53 -12.93 8.52
C VAL A 132 4.44 -12.57 9.69
N GLU A 133 5.63 -12.05 9.40
CA GLU A 133 6.63 -11.64 10.39
C GLU A 133 7.12 -10.22 10.12
N GLY A 134 7.60 -9.54 11.16
CA GLY A 134 8.44 -8.37 10.98
C GLY A 134 9.89 -8.77 10.65
N ASP A 135 10.59 -7.91 9.90
CA ASP A 135 12.04 -8.04 9.67
C ASP A 135 12.87 -7.51 10.86
N GLY A 136 12.24 -6.69 11.71
CA GLY A 136 12.89 -6.06 12.86
C GLY A 136 13.39 -7.06 13.92
N PRO A 137 14.17 -6.58 14.90
CA PRO A 137 14.71 -7.43 15.95
C PRO A 137 13.59 -8.16 16.73
N PRO A 138 13.85 -9.36 17.28
CA PRO A 138 12.84 -10.12 18.03
C PRO A 138 12.18 -9.29 19.13
N GLY A 139 10.86 -9.33 19.22
CA GLY A 139 10.09 -8.57 20.22
C GLY A 139 9.78 -7.11 19.85
N SER A 140 10.33 -6.57 18.76
CA SER A 140 10.02 -5.22 18.28
C SER A 140 8.69 -5.10 17.51
N SER A 141 8.02 -6.24 17.29
CA SER A 141 6.99 -6.44 16.28
C SER A 141 5.92 -7.39 16.82
N LEU A 142 4.65 -6.95 16.83
CA LEU A 142 3.51 -7.85 16.95
C LEU A 142 3.24 -8.48 15.58
N ASP A 143 3.45 -9.78 15.47
CA ASP A 143 3.33 -10.55 14.22
C ASP A 143 2.72 -11.94 14.45
N SER A 144 2.77 -12.83 13.45
CA SER A 144 2.18 -14.16 13.57
C SER A 144 2.77 -15.00 14.70
N ASN A 145 3.98 -14.71 15.19
CA ASN A 145 4.49 -15.38 16.38
C ASN A 145 3.68 -15.03 17.64
N THR A 146 3.02 -13.86 17.67
CA THR A 146 2.19 -13.43 18.79
C THR A 146 0.75 -13.92 18.66
N TYR A 147 0.10 -13.70 17.52
CA TYR A 147 -1.35 -13.98 17.34
C TYR A 147 -1.65 -15.21 16.45
N GLY A 148 -0.63 -15.84 15.87
CA GLY A 148 -0.77 -17.01 14.99
C GLY A 148 -0.95 -16.67 13.50
N PRO A 149 -1.39 -17.65 12.68
CA PRO A 149 -1.66 -17.45 11.27
C PRO A 149 -2.75 -16.40 11.03
N VAL A 150 -2.56 -15.55 10.01
CA VAL A 150 -3.52 -14.49 9.66
C VAL A 150 -4.33 -14.91 8.45
N SER A 151 -5.64 -14.68 8.49
CA SER A 151 -6.50 -14.84 7.33
C SER A 151 -6.00 -13.97 6.16
N ARG A 152 -5.91 -14.57 4.96
CA ARG A 152 -5.51 -13.87 3.73
C ARG A 152 -6.42 -12.68 3.41
N GLN A 153 -7.68 -12.70 3.87
CA GLN A 153 -8.62 -11.61 3.67
C GLN A 153 -8.29 -10.35 4.49
N LEU A 154 -7.46 -10.44 5.53
CA LEU A 154 -7.00 -9.26 6.29
C LEU A 154 -5.93 -8.46 5.57
N ILE A 155 -5.36 -8.98 4.48
CA ILE A 155 -4.41 -8.28 3.63
C ILE A 155 -5.15 -7.18 2.87
N THR A 156 -4.72 -5.95 3.08
CA THR A 156 -5.26 -4.74 2.47
C THR A 156 -4.48 -4.31 1.23
N GLY A 157 -3.23 -4.76 1.08
CA GLY A 157 -2.37 -4.31 0.00
C GLY A 157 -1.01 -5.02 -0.04
N ARG A 158 -0.30 -4.85 -1.16
CA ARG A 158 1.05 -5.37 -1.40
C ARG A 158 2.02 -4.21 -1.54
N VAL A 159 3.11 -4.24 -0.79
CA VAL A 159 4.15 -3.21 -0.85
C VAL A 159 5.08 -3.54 -2.02
N THR A 160 5.06 -2.70 -3.04
CA THR A 160 5.82 -2.96 -4.28
C THR A 160 7.08 -2.12 -4.40
N HIS A 161 7.03 -0.86 -3.98
CA HIS A 161 8.12 0.10 -4.13
C HIS A 161 8.30 0.95 -2.87
N ILE A 162 9.53 1.37 -2.63
CA ILE A 162 9.84 2.47 -1.72
C ILE A 162 9.88 3.73 -2.57
N VAL A 163 9.08 4.74 -2.20
CA VAL A 163 8.96 6.01 -2.93
C VAL A 163 9.83 7.08 -2.30
N PHE A 164 9.95 7.07 -0.97
CA PHE A 164 10.81 7.98 -0.22
C PHE A 164 11.40 7.24 0.98
N PRO A 165 12.67 7.50 1.38
CA PRO A 165 13.60 8.50 0.85
C PRO A 165 14.12 8.18 -0.55
N PHE A 166 14.37 9.21 -1.38
CA PHE A 166 14.78 9.03 -2.79
C PHE A 166 16.06 8.20 -2.98
N ARG A 167 16.93 8.13 -1.97
CA ARG A 167 18.12 7.27 -1.97
C ARG A 167 17.80 5.77 -2.05
N LYS A 168 16.62 5.38 -1.56
CA LYS A 168 16.08 4.00 -1.56
C LYS A 168 14.98 3.82 -2.60
N PHE A 169 14.76 4.81 -3.47
CA PHE A 169 13.70 4.75 -4.46
C PHE A 169 13.89 3.54 -5.37
N GLY A 170 12.89 2.67 -5.44
CA GLY A 170 12.97 1.47 -6.25
C GLY A 170 11.99 0.39 -5.86
N ALA A 171 11.99 -0.69 -6.65
CA ALA A 171 11.23 -1.89 -6.36
C ALA A 171 11.78 -2.57 -5.10
N LEU A 172 10.89 -3.06 -4.24
CA LEU A 172 11.26 -3.71 -3.01
C LEU A 172 11.87 -5.10 -3.31
N PRO A 173 13.13 -5.38 -2.95
CA PRO A 173 13.71 -6.70 -3.13
C PRO A 173 13.10 -7.65 -2.08
N TRP A 174 12.17 -8.50 -2.52
CA TRP A 174 11.50 -9.46 -1.64
C TRP A 174 11.86 -10.91 -1.93
N ARG A 175 12.38 -11.20 -3.13
CA ARG A 175 12.71 -12.58 -3.57
C ARG A 175 13.87 -13.18 -2.80
N ASP A 176 14.81 -12.35 -2.35
CA ASP A 176 16.04 -12.82 -1.69
C ASP A 176 15.83 -13.19 -0.21
N HIS A 177 14.62 -12.98 0.34
CA HIS A 177 14.34 -13.05 1.79
C HIS A 177 13.49 -14.28 2.17
N GLN A 178 13.63 -15.39 1.45
CA GLN A 178 12.89 -16.61 1.75
C GLN A 178 13.54 -17.37 2.92
N ARG A 179 12.78 -17.59 4.01
CA ARG A 179 13.21 -18.50 5.08
C ARG A 179 13.01 -19.94 4.62
N PRO A 180 13.90 -20.87 5.01
CA PRO A 180 13.69 -22.29 4.75
C PRO A 180 12.47 -22.77 5.52
N LEU A 181 11.59 -23.48 4.83
CA LEU A 181 10.49 -24.22 5.45
C LEU A 181 11.02 -25.48 6.13
N MET A 182 10.21 -26.06 7.01
CA MET A 182 10.44 -27.45 7.41
C MET A 182 9.86 -28.37 6.32
N GLU A 183 10.62 -29.41 6.01
CA GLU A 183 10.19 -30.53 5.15
C GLU A 183 9.11 -31.38 5.82
#